data_AF-A0A938DVV1-F1
#
_entry.id   AF-A0A938DVV1-F1
#
_cell.length_a   1.000
_cell.length_b   1.000
_cell.length_c   1.000
_cell.angle_alpha   90.00
_cell.angle_beta   90.00
_cell.angle_gamma   90.00
#
_symmetry.space_group_name_H-M   'P 1'
#
loop_
_entity.id
_entity.type
_entity.pdbx_description
1 polymer ?
#
loop_
_entity_poly.entity_id
_entity_poly.type
_entity_poly.pdbx_seq_one_letter_code
_entity_poly.pdbx_strand_id
1 'polypeptide(L)'
;MDVRPTPNILWRLFALTGIGTMTWLSVDDRAWEQFSDATGDAVPRQTIRGAVVVTIGLHLLEAIFAGSRARRAGLEHPGRWARSALLYGFPVLRRLGKARRGAVAVTADEPPVAA
;
A
#
# COMPACT_ATOMS: atom_id res chain seq x y z
N MET A 1 -4.66 13.20 -17.17
CA MET A 1 -5.15 13.12 -15.76
C MET A 1 -4.00 12.68 -14.88
N ASP A 2 -3.56 13.54 -13.94
CA ASP A 2 -2.51 13.19 -13.00
C ASP A 2 -3.02 12.17 -11.98
N VAL A 3 -2.71 10.90 -12.22
CA VAL A 3 -3.10 9.82 -11.32
C VAL A 3 -2.25 9.91 -10.06
N ARG A 4 -2.85 10.39 -8.97
CA ARG A 4 -2.17 10.49 -7.68
C ARG A 4 -1.83 9.09 -7.12
N PRO A 5 -0.66 8.91 -6.49
CA PRO A 5 -0.27 7.63 -5.87
C PRO A 5 -1.16 7.23 -4.69
N THR A 6 -1.74 8.22 -4.00
CA THR A 6 -2.47 8.01 -2.75
C THR A 6 -3.92 7.57 -2.96
N PRO A 7 -4.39 6.57 -2.20
CA PRO A 7 -5.79 6.17 -2.20
C PRO A 7 -6.73 7.17 -1.52
N ASN A 8 -8.04 6.91 -1.62
CA ASN A 8 -9.06 7.75 -1.00
C ASN A 8 -8.92 7.73 0.54
N ILE A 9 -9.53 8.70 1.21
CA ILE A 9 -9.35 8.88 2.66
C ILE A 9 -9.85 7.67 3.47
N LEU A 10 -10.97 7.06 3.06
CA LEU A 10 -11.55 5.90 3.76
C LEU A 10 -10.57 4.72 3.78
N TRP A 11 -9.95 4.41 2.64
CA TRP A 11 -8.94 3.35 2.56
C TRP A 11 -7.70 3.67 3.39
N ARG A 12 -7.25 4.92 3.35
CA ARG A 12 -6.07 5.36 4.13
C ARG A 12 -6.31 5.16 5.62
N LEU A 13 -7.48 5.57 6.11
CA LEU A 13 -7.86 5.36 7.50
C LEU A 13 -7.92 3.87 7.82
N PHE A 14 -8.66 3.09 7.02
CA PHE A 14 -8.77 1.64 7.22
C PHE A 14 -7.41 0.92 7.30
N ALA A 15 -6.49 1.20 6.36
CA ALA A 15 -5.18 0.56 6.35
C ALA A 15 -4.34 0.96 7.57
N LEU A 16 -4.30 2.26 7.90
CA LEU A 16 -3.48 2.76 9.01
C LEU A 16 -4.03 2.33 10.37
N THR A 17 -5.34 2.44 10.59
CA THR A 17 -5.95 2.03 11.86
C THR A 17 -5.97 0.51 11.99
N GLY A 18 -6.29 -0.23 10.93
CA GLY A 18 -6.30 -1.68 10.94
C GLY A 18 -4.92 -2.26 11.28
N ILE A 19 -3.88 -1.87 10.52
CA ILE A 19 -2.51 -2.34 10.76
C ILE A 19 -2.00 -1.84 12.11
N GLY A 20 -2.28 -0.59 12.48
CA GLY A 20 -1.89 -0.01 13.77
C GLY A 20 -2.49 -0.78 14.95
N THR A 21 -3.79 -1.04 14.93
CA THR A 21 -4.48 -1.81 15.97
C THR A 21 -3.97 -3.24 16.03
N MET A 22 -3.82 -3.94 14.90
CA MET A 22 -3.27 -5.30 14.90
C MET A 22 -1.84 -5.34 15.44
N THR A 23 -1.01 -4.35 15.07
CA THR A 23 0.35 -4.24 15.59
C THR A 23 0.33 -4.02 17.10
N TRP A 24 -0.51 -3.12 17.59
CA TRP A 24 -0.67 -2.85 19.03
C TRP A 24 -1.09 -4.12 19.79
N LEU A 25 -2.14 -4.80 19.35
CA LEU A 25 -2.58 -6.09 19.91
C LEU A 25 -1.48 -7.17 19.89
N SER A 26 -0.60 -7.12 18.89
CA SER A 26 0.47 -8.11 18.75
C SER A 26 1.61 -7.93 19.76
N VAL A 27 1.86 -6.71 20.24
CA VAL A 27 3.02 -6.38 21.10
C VAL A 27 2.66 -5.97 22.52
N ASP A 28 1.43 -5.50 22.76
CA ASP A 28 0.97 -5.02 24.06
C ASP A 28 0.09 -6.07 24.74
N ASP A 29 0.46 -6.49 25.95
CA ASP A 29 -0.22 -7.56 26.68
C ASP A 29 -1.58 -7.09 27.21
N ARG A 30 -1.67 -5.85 27.69
CA ARG A 30 -2.91 -5.26 28.21
C ARG A 30 -3.94 -5.06 27.09
N ALA A 31 -3.49 -4.64 25.92
CA ALA A 31 -4.33 -4.51 24.74
C ALA A 31 -4.86 -5.88 24.29
N TRP A 32 -4.00 -6.91 24.35
CA TRP A 32 -4.40 -8.27 24.04
C TRP A 32 -5.46 -8.79 25.01
N GLU A 33 -5.26 -8.63 26.33
CA GLU A 33 -6.22 -9.05 27.36
C GLU A 33 -7.60 -8.41 27.15
N GLN A 34 -7.66 -7.10 26.92
CA GLN A 34 -8.93 -6.41 26.66
C GLN A 34 -9.63 -6.94 25.40
N PHE A 35 -8.85 -7.28 24.38
CA PHE A 35 -9.39 -7.84 23.15
C PHE A 35 -9.86 -9.29 23.34
N SER A 36 -9.10 -10.13 24.03
CA SER A 36 -9.47 -11.52 24.29
C SER A 36 -10.72 -11.60 25.17
N ASP A 37 -10.82 -10.75 26.19
CA ASP A 37 -11.99 -10.67 27.07
C ASP A 37 -13.25 -10.28 26.30
N ALA A 38 -13.13 -9.35 25.34
CA ALA A 38 -14.25 -8.90 24.53
C ALA A 38 -14.66 -9.89 23.42
N THR A 39 -13.72 -10.71 22.94
CA THR A 39 -13.93 -11.59 21.77
C THR A 39 -14.00 -13.08 22.10
N GLY A 40 -13.72 -13.47 23.35
CA GLY A 40 -13.85 -14.82 23.87
C GLY A 40 -12.80 -15.79 23.34
N ASP A 41 -11.51 -15.42 23.40
CA ASP A 41 -10.35 -16.26 23.04
C ASP A 41 -10.43 -16.98 21.66
N ALA A 42 -11.30 -16.50 20.77
CA ALA A 42 -11.58 -17.15 19.49
C ALA A 42 -10.37 -17.17 18.53
N VAL A 43 -9.41 -16.25 18.73
CA VAL A 43 -8.24 -16.10 17.88
C VAL A 43 -6.98 -16.13 18.74
N PRO A 44 -6.03 -17.03 18.50
CA PRO A 44 -4.74 -17.02 19.19
C PRO A 44 -3.93 -15.77 18.85
N ARG A 45 -3.21 -15.21 19.83
CA ARG A 45 -2.34 -14.03 19.61
C ARG A 45 -1.28 -14.23 18.54
N GLN A 46 -0.78 -15.46 18.42
CA GLN A 46 0.16 -15.85 17.37
C GLN A 46 -0.42 -15.67 15.96
N THR A 47 -1.73 -15.86 15.78
CA THR A 47 -2.39 -15.61 14.50
C THR A 47 -2.37 -14.12 14.15
N ILE A 48 -2.65 -13.23 15.12
CA ILE A 48 -2.55 -11.78 14.89
C ILE A 48 -1.10 -11.38 14.60
N ARG A 49 -0.12 -11.88 15.37
CA ARG A 49 1.31 -11.64 15.12
C ARG A 49 1.73 -12.09 13.71
N GLY A 50 1.33 -13.30 13.32
CA GLY A 50 1.61 -13.84 12.00
C GLY A 50 1.00 -12.97 10.89
N ALA A 51 -0.25 -12.54 11.06
CA ALA A 51 -0.91 -11.63 10.13
C ALA A 51 -0.15 -10.30 10.00
N VAL A 52 0.25 -9.67 11.10
CA VAL A 52 1.03 -8.42 11.10
C VAL A 52 2.35 -8.59 10.34
N VAL A 53 3.11 -9.65 10.62
CA VAL A 53 4.39 -9.92 9.95
C VAL A 53 4.19 -10.11 8.44
N VAL A 54 3.19 -10.91 8.04
CA VAL A 54 2.86 -11.14 6.63
C VAL A 54 2.42 -9.83 5.96
N THR A 55 1.57 -9.04 6.61
CA THR A 55 1.11 -7.75 6.08
C THR A 55 2.28 -6.78 5.89
N ILE A 56 3.17 -6.63 6.86
CA ILE A 56 4.37 -5.78 6.73
C ILE A 56 5.25 -6.27 5.58
N GLY A 57 5.50 -7.58 5.50
CA GLY A 57 6.27 -8.18 4.42
C GLY A 57 5.68 -7.90 3.04
N LEU A 58 4.35 -8.06 2.91
CA LEU A 58 3.64 -7.76 1.67
C LEU A 58 3.78 -6.28 1.27
N HIS A 59 3.58 -5.36 2.23
CA HIS A 59 3.69 -3.92 1.99
C HIS A 59 5.12 -3.51 1.54
N LEU A 60 6.16 -4.15 2.10
CA LEU A 60 7.54 -3.93 1.67
C LEU A 60 7.76 -4.41 0.23
N LEU A 61 7.30 -5.62 -0.11
CA LEU A 61 7.40 -6.15 -1.47
C LEU A 61 6.66 -5.26 -2.48
N GLU A 62 5.45 -4.81 -2.13
CA GLU A 62 4.67 -3.90 -2.96
C GLU A 62 5.34 -2.54 -3.14
N ALA A 63 5.96 -2.00 -2.09
CA ALA A 63 6.72 -0.75 -2.15
C ALA A 63 7.92 -0.84 -3.11
N ILE A 64 8.70 -1.91 -3.01
CA ILE A 64 9.82 -2.19 -3.90
C ILE A 64 9.32 -2.31 -5.34
N PHE A 65 8.26 -3.09 -5.56
CA PHE A 65 7.68 -3.30 -6.89
C PHE A 65 7.12 -2.01 -7.49
N ALA A 66 6.37 -1.23 -6.71
CA ALA A 66 5.81 0.06 -7.12
C ALA A 66 6.90 1.06 -7.49
N GLY A 67 7.93 1.19 -6.65
CA GLY A 67 9.06 2.07 -6.89
C GLY A 67 9.87 1.68 -8.13
N SER A 68 10.14 0.38 -8.31
CA SER A 68 10.85 -0.14 -9.49
C SER A 68 10.03 0.09 -10.77
N ARG A 69 8.73 -0.21 -10.72
CA ARG A 69 7.84 -0.08 -11.89
C ARG A 69 7.55 1.38 -12.25
N ALA A 70 7.50 2.28 -11.27
CA ALA A 70 7.41 3.72 -11.51
C ALA A 70 8.68 4.28 -12.16
N ARG A 71 9.87 3.89 -11.64
CA ARG A 71 11.17 4.25 -12.24
C ARG A 71 11.28 3.80 -13.70
N ARG A 72 10.99 2.52 -13.96
CA ARG A 72 11.04 1.94 -15.31
C ARG A 72 10.04 2.57 -16.28
N ALA A 73 8.99 3.22 -15.78
CA ALA A 73 7.99 3.89 -16.59
C ALA A 73 8.23 5.40 -16.74
N GLY A 74 9.37 5.92 -16.27
CA GLY A 74 9.67 7.35 -16.35
C GLY A 74 8.72 8.25 -15.57
N LEU A 75 7.97 7.70 -14.59
CA LEU A 75 7.01 8.49 -13.83
C LEU A 75 7.73 9.43 -12.86
N GLU A 76 7.20 10.65 -12.75
CA GLU A 76 7.68 11.62 -11.78
C GLU A 76 7.55 11.09 -10.35
N HIS A 77 8.61 11.30 -9.56
CA HIS A 77 8.69 10.94 -8.14
C HIS A 77 8.36 9.46 -7.81
N PRO A 78 9.17 8.50 -8.29
CA PRO A 78 8.98 7.07 -8.00
C PRO A 78 8.99 6.75 -6.50
N GLY A 79 9.67 7.55 -5.68
CA GLY A 79 9.66 7.43 -4.23
C GLY A 79 8.27 7.64 -3.60
N ARG A 80 7.41 8.50 -4.19
CA ARG A 80 6.03 8.72 -3.70
C ARG A 80 5.16 7.50 -3.97
N TRP A 81 5.38 6.80 -5.08
CA TRP A 81 4.72 5.53 -5.41
C TRP A 81 5.13 4.42 -4.46
N ALA A 82 6.43 4.27 -4.21
CA ALA A 82 6.95 3.30 -3.24
C ALA A 82 6.41 3.54 -1.83
N ARG A 83 6.50 4.79 -1.33
CA ARG A 83 5.97 5.15 0.00
C ARG A 83 4.46 4.93 0.11
N SER A 84 3.70 5.27 -0.93
CA SER A 84 2.26 5.06 -0.91
C SER A 84 1.92 3.58 -0.87
N ALA A 85 2.62 2.73 -1.64
CA ALA A 85 2.43 1.29 -1.61
C ALA A 85 2.84 0.69 -0.25
N LEU A 86 3.92 1.19 0.37
CA LEU A 86 4.30 0.78 1.72
C LEU A 86 3.21 1.06 2.76
N LEU A 87 2.52 2.20 2.65
CA LEU A 87 1.52 2.61 3.65
C LEU A 87 0.13 2.04 3.38
N TYR A 88 -0.24 1.86 2.11
CA TYR A 88 -1.63 1.61 1.72
C TYR A 88 -1.82 0.38 0.84
N GLY A 89 -0.73 -0.28 0.46
CA GLY A 89 -0.71 -1.56 -0.24
C GLY A 89 -1.28 -1.56 -1.66
N PHE A 90 -1.85 -2.70 -2.04
CA PHE A 90 -2.31 -3.07 -3.38
C PHE A 90 -3.07 -2.02 -4.21
N PRO A 91 -4.00 -1.19 -3.66
CA PRO A 91 -4.70 -0.18 -4.46
C PRO A 91 -3.77 0.84 -5.13
N VAL A 92 -2.56 1.03 -4.59
CA VAL A 92 -1.53 1.87 -5.19
C VAL A 92 -0.97 1.24 -6.46
N LEU A 93 -0.78 -0.07 -6.51
CA LEU A 93 -0.34 -0.78 -7.72
C LEU A 93 -1.36 -0.68 -8.85
N ARG A 94 -2.66 -0.77 -8.52
CA ARG A 94 -3.74 -0.57 -9.51
C ARG A 94 -3.71 0.86 -10.07
N ARG A 95 -3.48 1.87 -9.22
CA ARG A 95 -3.32 3.27 -9.64
C ARG A 95 -2.07 3.46 -10.51
N LEU A 96 -0.96 2.82 -10.13
CA LEU A 96 0.28 2.85 -10.90
C LEU A 96 0.07 2.27 -12.31
N GLY A 97 -0.68 1.17 -12.42
CA GLY A 97 -1.08 0.60 -13.70
C GLY A 97 -1.85 1.58 -14.58
N LYS A 98 -2.76 2.38 -14.00
CA LYS A 98 -3.50 3.44 -14.71
C LYS A 98 -2.57 4.58 -15.13
N ALA A 99 -1.71 5.06 -14.24
CA ALA A 99 -0.75 6.13 -14.53
C ALA A 99 0.16 5.76 -15.71
N ARG A 100 0.68 4.52 -15.72
CA ARG A 100 1.52 4.01 -16.81
C ARG A 100 0.80 3.97 -18.15
N ARG A 101 -0.44 3.50 -18.19
CA ARG A 101 -1.23 3.48 -19.45
C ARG A 101 -1.51 4.89 -19.96
N GLY A 102 -1.80 5.83 -19.06
CA GLY A 102 -1.96 7.23 -19.41
C GLY A 102 -0.69 7.84 -20.02
N ALA A 103 0.47 7.57 -19.42
CA ALA A 103 1.76 8.05 -19.93
C ALA A 103 2.05 7.52 -21.35
N VAL A 104 1.82 6.22 -21.59
CA VAL A 104 2.02 5.62 -22.92
C VAL A 104 1.06 6.19 -23.97
N ALA A 105 -0.19 6.47 -23.60
CA ALA A 105 -1.16 7.07 -24.51
C ALA A 105 -0.75 8.50 -24.94
N VAL A 106 -0.25 9.31 -24.00
CA VAL A 106 0.22 10.67 -24.31
C VAL A 106 1.40 10.65 -25.28
N THR A 107 2.36 9.75 -25.09
CA THR A 107 3.53 9.63 -26.00
C THR A 107 3.17 9.13 -27.40
N ALA A 108 2.02 8.49 -27.59
CA ALA A 108 1.59 7.97 -28.89
C ALA A 108 0.83 9.01 -29.73
N ASP A 109 0.28 10.06 -29.11
CA ASP A 109 -0.51 11.12 -29.76
C ASP A 109 0.33 12.34 -30.17
N GLU A 110 1.60 12.43 -29.77
CA GLU A 110 2.51 13.49 -30.24
C GLU A 110 2.94 13.21 -31.69
N PRO A 111 2.63 14.10 -32.66
CA PRO A 111 3.08 13.92 -34.04
C PRO A 111 4.62 14.01 -34.10
N PRO A 112 5.28 13.27 -35.01
CA PRO A 112 6.72 13.36 -35.15
C PRO A 112 7.10 14.80 -35.52
N VAL A 113 7.92 15.43 -34.68
CA VAL A 113 8.52 16.73 -34.97
C VAL A 113 9.35 16.56 -36.23
N ALA A 114 8.87 17.11 -37.34
CA ALA A 114 9.62 17.17 -38.59
C ALA A 114 10.87 18.01 -38.37
N ALA A 115 12.04 17.39 -38.56
CA ALA A 115 13.34 18.05 -38.60
C ALA A 115 13.59 18.67 -39.99
#